data_AF-A0A202DGU0-F1
#
_entry.id   AF-A0A202DGU0-F1
#
_cell.length_a   1.000
_cell.length_b   1.000
_cell.length_c   1.000
_cell.angle_alpha   90.00
_cell.angle_beta   90.00
_cell.angle_gamma   90.00
#
_symmetry.space_group_name_H-M   'P 1'
#
loop_
_entity.id
_entity.type
_entity.pdbx_description
1 polymer ?
#
loop_
_entity_poly.entity_id
_entity_poly.type
_entity_poly.pdbx_seq_one_letter_code
_entity_poly.pdbx_strand_id
1 'polypeptide(L)'
;MSDEQIIARMVKGRECCRQLVKAFETARARDREVKADDDNVSMLANADMTLSRMLTHLAELPDKLGDSVSEVENREYAMRLLGEIAELLQRAMILERELRNAKMNYPHLSGGPEQVNHPSIVKRAYAA
;
A
#
# COMPACT_ATOMS: atom_id res chain seq x y z
N MET A 1 4.89 -28.00 -13.10
CA MET A 1 5.29 -27.41 -11.80
C MET A 1 5.08 -28.49 -10.76
N SER A 2 6.06 -28.77 -9.90
CA SER A 2 5.87 -29.76 -8.81
C SER A 2 5.02 -29.19 -7.68
N ASP A 3 4.45 -30.05 -6.84
CA ASP A 3 3.71 -29.68 -5.62
C ASP A 3 4.54 -28.71 -4.75
N GLU A 4 5.82 -29.02 -4.53
CA GLU A 4 6.76 -28.18 -3.78
C GLU A 4 6.95 -26.79 -4.41
N GLN A 5 7.04 -26.72 -5.74
CA GLN A 5 7.17 -25.44 -6.46
C GLN A 5 5.90 -24.59 -6.35
N ILE A 6 4.73 -25.23 -6.39
CA ILE A 6 3.43 -24.56 -6.19
C ILE A 6 3.38 -23.99 -4.78
N ILE A 7 3.63 -24.82 -3.76
CA ILE A 7 3.64 -24.40 -2.36
C ILE A 7 4.64 -23.27 -2.12
N ALA A 8 5.87 -23.38 -2.63
CA ALA A 8 6.90 -22.36 -2.46
C ALA A 8 6.47 -21.01 -3.06
N ARG A 9 5.81 -21.02 -4.23
CA ARG A 9 5.24 -19.79 -4.82
C ARG A 9 4.13 -19.21 -3.96
N MET A 10 3.22 -20.04 -3.45
CA MET A 10 2.14 -19.58 -2.58
C MET A 10 2.67 -18.97 -1.27
N VAL A 11 3.68 -19.59 -0.66
CA VAL A 11 4.33 -19.04 0.54
C VAL A 11 4.94 -17.67 0.25
N LYS A 12 5.60 -17.48 -0.90
CA LYS A 12 6.12 -16.18 -1.34
C LYS A 12 5.00 -15.17 -1.57
N GLY A 13 3.92 -15.56 -2.25
CA GLY A 13 2.74 -14.73 -2.47
C GLY A 13 2.13 -14.23 -1.16
N ARG A 14 1.97 -15.14 -0.18
CA ARG A 14 1.49 -14.79 1.17
C ARG A 14 2.40 -13.79 1.85
N GLU A 15 3.72 -13.97 1.77
CA GLU A 15 4.67 -13.05 2.38
C GLU A 15 4.61 -11.65 1.74
N CYS A 16 4.46 -11.56 0.42
CA CYS A 16 4.20 -10.28 -0.25
C CYS A 16 2.91 -9.63 0.25
N CYS A 17 1.83 -10.39 0.46
CA CYS A 17 0.59 -9.85 1.02
C CYS A 17 0.77 -9.30 2.44
N ARG A 18 1.54 -9.99 3.30
CA ARG A 18 1.87 -9.51 4.65
C ARG A 18 2.64 -8.20 4.62
N GLN A 19 3.61 -8.08 3.71
CA GLN A 19 4.38 -6.85 3.53
C GLN A 19 3.49 -5.70 3.05
N LEU A 20 2.54 -5.97 2.16
CA LEU A 20 1.58 -4.98 1.68
C LEU A 20 0.68 -4.45 2.82
N VAL A 21 0.12 -5.35 3.64
CA VAL A 21 -0.68 -4.98 4.82
C VAL A 21 0.15 -4.10 5.76
N LYS A 22 1.38 -4.52 6.10
CA LYS A 22 2.28 -3.76 6.97
C LYS A 22 2.60 -2.37 6.42
N ALA A 23 2.79 -2.25 5.11
CA ALA A 23 3.05 -0.97 4.45
C ALA A 23 1.87 0.00 4.65
N PHE A 24 0.64 -0.47 4.41
CA PHE A 24 -0.56 0.35 4.59
C PHE A 24 -0.86 0.67 6.06
N GLU A 25 -0.62 -0.25 6.99
CA GLU A 25 -0.75 0.02 8.42
C GLU A 25 0.25 1.09 8.89
N THR A 26 1.49 1.01 8.41
CA THR A 26 2.52 2.00 8.71
C THR A 26 2.16 3.36 8.13
N ALA A 27 1.66 3.41 6.90
CA ALA A 27 1.18 4.65 6.28
C ALA A 27 0.02 5.25 7.08
N ARG A 28 -0.92 4.42 7.57
CA ARG A 28 -2.06 4.87 8.37
C ARG A 28 -1.64 5.41 9.74
N ALA A 29 -0.64 4.79 10.37
CA ALA A 29 -0.08 5.29 11.62
C ALA A 29 0.58 6.66 11.43
N ARG A 30 1.35 6.83 10.35
CA ARG A 30 2.05 8.09 10.03
C ARG A 30 1.12 9.23 9.63
N ASP A 31 0.03 8.93 8.91
CA ASP A 31 -0.99 9.91 8.55
C ASP A 31 -1.61 10.59 9.78
N ARG A 32 -1.68 9.87 10.91
CA ARG A 32 -2.14 10.43 12.20
C ARG A 32 -1.14 11.37 12.87
N GLU A 33 0.14 11.35 12.48
CA GLU A 33 1.25 12.04 13.16
C GLU A 33 1.71 13.35 12.46
N VAL A 34 1.05 13.79 11.38
CA VAL A 34 1.23 15.14 10.78
C VAL A 34 2.67 15.46 10.33
N LYS A 35 3.24 14.69 9.40
CA LYS A 35 4.35 15.11 8.50
C LYS A 35 4.32 14.26 7.22
N ALA A 36 3.38 14.58 6.34
CA ALA A 36 3.10 13.84 5.12
C ALA A 36 3.42 14.72 3.92
N ASP A 37 4.42 14.37 3.11
CA ASP A 37 4.31 14.54 1.65
C ASP A 37 5.35 13.69 0.91
N ASP A 38 6.65 13.81 1.23
CA ASP A 38 7.69 13.06 0.49
C ASP A 38 7.77 11.56 0.87
N ASP A 39 7.62 11.22 2.16
CA ASP A 39 7.71 9.83 2.63
C ASP A 39 6.53 8.96 2.13
N ASN A 40 5.37 9.57 1.93
CA ASN A 40 4.16 8.85 1.51
C ASN A 40 4.22 8.41 0.04
N VAL A 41 4.87 9.18 -0.83
CA VAL A 41 5.04 8.82 -2.25
C VAL A 41 5.95 7.60 -2.39
N SER A 42 7.06 7.57 -1.65
CA SER A 42 7.99 6.43 -1.63
C SER A 42 7.34 5.15 -1.09
N MET A 43 6.51 5.27 -0.05
CA MET A 43 5.78 4.13 0.51
C MET A 43 4.70 3.58 -0.42
N LEU A 44 3.96 4.44 -1.12
CA LEU A 44 2.97 4.01 -2.11
C LEU A 44 3.63 3.31 -3.31
N ALA A 45 4.76 3.84 -3.80
CA ALA A 45 5.53 3.18 -4.85
C ALA A 45 6.03 1.79 -4.42
N ASN A 46 6.41 1.61 -3.15
CA ASN A 46 6.81 0.31 -2.62
C ASN A 46 5.62 -0.66 -2.48
N ALA A 47 4.44 -0.15 -2.09
CA ALA A 47 3.21 -0.92 -2.05
C ALA A 47 2.81 -1.42 -3.45
N ASP A 48 2.88 -0.56 -4.48
CA ASP A 48 2.62 -0.92 -5.88
C ASP A 48 3.61 -1.96 -6.41
N MET A 49 4.89 -1.82 -6.07
CA MET A 49 5.91 -2.82 -6.43
C MET A 49 5.62 -4.17 -5.76
N THR A 50 5.21 -4.15 -4.50
CA THR A 50 4.86 -5.36 -3.73
C THR A 50 3.62 -6.04 -4.31
N LEU A 51 2.60 -5.26 -4.67
CA LEU A 51 1.40 -5.75 -5.34
C LEU A 51 1.73 -6.37 -6.70
N SER A 52 2.58 -5.71 -7.50
CA SER A 52 3.02 -6.23 -8.79
C SER A 52 3.73 -7.59 -8.64
N ARG A 53 4.65 -7.72 -7.68
CA ARG A 53 5.33 -9.00 -7.38
C ARG A 53 4.35 -10.09 -6.96
N MET A 54 3.37 -9.75 -6.13
CA MET A 54 2.33 -10.68 -5.71
C MET A 54 1.48 -11.14 -6.90
N LEU A 55 1.06 -10.23 -7.77
CA LEU A 55 0.29 -10.56 -8.98
C LEU A 55 1.10 -11.47 -9.92
N THR A 56 2.40 -11.24 -10.08
CA THR A 56 3.29 -12.16 -10.82
C THR A 56 3.31 -13.55 -10.18
N HIS A 57 3.47 -13.64 -8.85
CA HIS A 57 3.45 -14.93 -8.17
C HIS A 57 2.14 -15.69 -8.33
N LEU A 58 1.00 -14.98 -8.35
CA LEU A 58 -0.32 -15.58 -8.57
C LEU A 58 -0.54 -15.97 -10.03
N ALA A 59 -0.06 -15.18 -10.99
CA ALA A 59 -0.18 -15.46 -12.42
C ALA A 59 0.68 -16.67 -12.86
N GLU A 60 1.73 -16.99 -12.11
CA GLU A 60 2.53 -18.19 -12.34
C GLU A 60 1.92 -19.46 -11.74
N LEU A 61 0.87 -19.36 -10.91
CA LEU A 61 0.19 -20.52 -10.37
C LEU A 61 -0.68 -21.19 -11.44
N PRO A 62 -0.84 -22.52 -11.38
CA PRO A 62 -1.75 -23.20 -12.30
C PRO A 62 -3.20 -22.79 -12.05
N ASP A 63 -3.96 -22.59 -13.14
CA ASP A 63 -5.38 -22.19 -13.11
C ASP A 63 -6.25 -23.10 -12.24
N LYS A 64 -5.89 -24.39 -12.17
CA LYS A 64 -6.55 -25.40 -11.34
C LYS A 64 -5.60 -25.97 -10.30
N LEU A 65 -5.37 -25.17 -9.25
CA LEU A 65 -4.52 -25.54 -8.12
C LEU A 65 -4.91 -26.88 -7.48
N GLY A 66 -6.20 -27.15 -7.33
CA GLY A 66 -6.71 -28.40 -6.75
C GLY A 66 -6.39 -29.65 -7.58
N ASP A 67 -6.30 -29.52 -8.90
CA ASP A 67 -5.98 -30.62 -9.82
C ASP A 67 -4.47 -30.76 -10.05
N SER A 68 -3.72 -29.69 -9.75
CA SER A 68 -2.27 -29.59 -10.02
C SER A 68 -1.41 -30.05 -8.84
N VAL A 69 -2.00 -30.27 -7.66
CA VAL A 69 -1.31 -30.75 -6.47
C VAL A 69 -1.75 -32.18 -6.19
N SER A 70 -0.82 -33.10 -6.44
CA SER A 70 -1.09 -34.54 -6.43
C SER A 70 -1.33 -35.09 -5.02
N GLU A 71 -0.51 -34.67 -4.05
CA GLU A 71 -0.61 -35.12 -2.67
C GLU A 71 -1.74 -34.41 -1.93
N VAL A 72 -2.58 -35.17 -1.22
CA VAL A 72 -3.76 -34.65 -0.50
C VAL A 72 -3.34 -33.61 0.54
N GLU A 73 -2.31 -33.91 1.33
CA GLU A 73 -1.80 -32.99 2.36
C GLU A 73 -1.28 -31.67 1.77
N ASN A 74 -0.53 -31.75 0.67
CA ASN A 74 -0.03 -30.57 -0.06
C ASN A 74 -1.18 -29.75 -0.63
N ARG A 75 -2.23 -30.41 -1.12
CA ARG A 75 -3.41 -29.75 -1.68
C ARG A 75 -4.19 -29.02 -0.60
N GLU A 76 -4.44 -29.64 0.54
CA GLU A 76 -5.07 -29.00 1.69
C GLU A 76 -4.24 -27.82 2.20
N TYR A 77 -2.91 -27.97 2.25
CA TYR A 77 -2.02 -26.88 2.62
C TYR A 77 -2.05 -25.73 1.61
N ALA A 78 -1.99 -26.02 0.30
CA ALA A 78 -2.12 -25.03 -0.76
C ALA A 78 -3.46 -24.29 -0.69
N MET A 79 -4.57 -24.99 -0.47
CA MET A 79 -5.89 -24.37 -0.32
C MET A 79 -5.97 -23.46 0.92
N ARG A 80 -5.34 -23.85 2.04
CA ARG A 80 -5.22 -22.98 3.22
C ARG A 80 -4.41 -21.72 2.91
N LEU A 81 -3.26 -21.86 2.23
CA LEU A 81 -2.45 -20.72 1.80
C LEU A 81 -3.24 -19.78 0.88
N LEU A 82 -4.07 -20.31 -0.01
CA LEU A 82 -4.93 -19.49 -0.88
C LEU A 82 -5.91 -18.64 -0.07
N GLY A 83 -6.54 -19.26 0.95
CA GLY A 83 -7.43 -18.57 1.88
C GLY A 83 -6.71 -17.43 2.62
N GLU A 84 -5.53 -17.71 3.19
CA GLU A 84 -4.72 -16.70 3.88
C GLU A 84 -4.32 -15.53 2.95
N ILE A 85 -3.95 -15.82 1.70
CA ILE A 85 -3.64 -14.80 0.69
C ILE A 85 -4.86 -13.92 0.42
N ALA A 86 -6.03 -14.51 0.23
CA ALA A 86 -7.27 -13.79 -0.03
C ALA A 86 -7.65 -12.85 1.14
N GLU A 87 -7.54 -13.33 2.38
CA GLU A 87 -7.79 -12.52 3.59
C GLU A 87 -6.83 -11.33 3.69
N LEU A 88 -5.53 -11.56 3.48
CA LEU A 88 -4.53 -10.49 3.52
C LEU A 88 -4.75 -9.45 2.42
N LEU A 89 -5.13 -9.89 1.23
CA LEU A 89 -5.49 -9.01 0.12
C LEU A 89 -6.70 -8.15 0.44
N GLN A 90 -7.77 -8.75 0.98
CA GLN A 90 -8.95 -8.03 1.40
C GLN A 90 -8.62 -6.97 2.46
N ARG A 91 -7.78 -7.32 3.44
CA ARG A 91 -7.30 -6.38 4.47
C ARG A 91 -6.50 -5.24 3.86
N ALA A 92 -5.59 -5.54 2.93
CA ALA A 92 -4.80 -4.52 2.24
C ALA A 92 -5.70 -3.55 1.45
N MET A 93 -6.71 -4.05 0.74
CA MET A 93 -7.68 -3.21 0.01
C MET A 93 -8.48 -2.29 0.94
N ILE A 94 -8.88 -2.78 2.12
CA ILE A 94 -9.59 -1.96 3.12
C ILE A 94 -8.69 -0.83 3.60
N LEU A 95 -7.45 -1.15 4.02
CA LEU A 95 -6.51 -0.14 4.53
C LEU A 95 -6.16 0.90 3.47
N GLU A 96 -5.97 0.47 2.22
CA GLU A 96 -5.71 1.35 1.09
C GLU A 96 -6.90 2.31 0.86
N ARG A 97 -8.13 1.81 0.91
CA ARG A 97 -9.34 2.63 0.77
C ARG A 97 -9.46 3.64 1.91
N GLU A 98 -9.18 3.23 3.15
CA GLU A 98 -9.18 4.13 4.31
C GLU A 98 -8.17 5.26 4.14
N LEU A 99 -6.95 4.96 3.65
CA LEU A 99 -5.91 5.95 3.38
C LEU A 99 -6.32 6.95 2.28
N ARG A 100 -6.94 6.47 1.19
CA ARG A 100 -7.45 7.35 0.14
C ARG A 100 -8.57 8.28 0.64
N ASN A 101 -9.49 7.75 1.42
CA ASN A 101 -10.60 8.53 1.98
C ASN A 101 -10.12 9.56 3.02
N ALA A 102 -9.09 9.22 3.81
CA ALA A 102 -8.46 10.17 4.73
C ALA A 102 -7.89 11.38 3.98
N LYS A 103 -7.19 11.15 2.85
CA LYS A 103 -6.67 12.22 1.98
C LYS A 103 -7.78 13.07 1.34
N MET A 104 -8.91 12.48 0.97
CA MET A 104 -10.06 13.24 0.43
C MET A 104 -10.77 14.12 1.47
N ASN A 105 -10.64 13.82 2.77
CA ASN A 105 -11.24 14.61 3.84
C ASN A 105 -10.41 15.83 4.28
N TYR A 106 -9.24 16.08 3.67
CA TYR A 106 -8.46 17.32 3.84
C TYR A 106 -8.26 18.09 2.51
N PRO A 107 -9.29 18.64 1.86
CA PRO A 107 -9.10 19.52 0.69
C PRO A 107 -8.69 20.97 1.05
N HIS A 108 -8.52 21.33 2.33
CA HIS A 108 -8.53 22.73 2.78
C HIS A 108 -7.33 23.17 3.62
N LEU A 109 -6.11 22.79 3.22
CA LEU A 109 -4.90 23.54 3.61
C LEU A 109 -4.17 24.12 2.39
N SER A 110 -4.93 24.44 1.33
CA SER A 110 -4.58 25.48 0.37
C SER A 110 -4.80 26.87 0.98
N GLY A 111 -4.20 27.12 2.15
CA GLY A 111 -4.00 28.45 2.69
C GLY A 111 -2.66 28.96 2.18
N GLY A 112 -2.69 29.77 1.11
CA GLY A 112 -1.52 30.50 0.63
C GLY A 112 -0.87 31.33 1.74
N PRO A 113 0.41 31.69 1.59
CA PRO A 113 1.21 32.24 2.68
C PRO A 113 0.54 33.49 3.27
N GLU A 114 0.41 33.43 4.60
CA GLU A 114 0.29 34.56 5.52
C GLU A 114 1.12 35.75 5.00
N GLN A 115 0.48 36.77 4.43
CA GLN A 115 1.09 38.08 4.35
C GLN A 115 1.05 38.68 5.76
N VAL A 116 2.09 38.36 6.52
CA VAL A 116 2.46 39.06 7.75
C VAL A 116 2.74 40.51 7.38
N ASN A 117 1.72 41.36 7.46
CA ASN A 117 1.86 42.78 7.21
C ASN A 117 2.45 43.43 8.48
N HIS A 118 3.77 43.28 8.65
CA HIS A 118 4.52 44.01 9.66
C HIS A 118 4.65 45.47 9.19
N PRO A 119 4.23 46.47 9.99
CA PRO A 119 4.44 47.86 9.64
C PRO A 119 5.87 48.22 9.99
N SER A 120 6.67 48.73 9.05
CA SER A 120 7.70 49.76 9.32
C SER A 120 8.53 50.16 8.08
N ILE A 121 8.68 51.48 7.94
CA ILE A 121 9.79 52.26 7.33
C ILE A 121 9.70 52.70 5.84
N VAL A 122 9.09 53.87 5.68
CA VAL A 122 9.63 55.09 5.01
C VAL A 122 10.45 54.92 3.72
N LYS A 123 9.93 55.49 2.63
CA LYS A 123 10.68 56.44 1.79
C LYS A 123 9.76 57.43 1.07
N ARG A 124 9.92 58.70 1.43
CA ARG A 124 9.47 59.88 0.70
C ARG A 124 10.01 59.84 -0.73
N ALA A 125 9.16 60.16 -1.70
CA ALA A 125 9.54 60.95 -2.86
C ALA A 125 8.29 61.67 -3.40
N TYR A 126 8.16 62.96 -3.06
CA TYR A 126 7.27 63.90 -3.74
C TYR A 126 7.99 64.38 -4.99
N ALA A 127 7.38 64.20 -6.16
CA ALA A 127 7.74 64.89 -7.39
C ALA A 127 6.49 64.99 -8.28
N ALA A 128 5.70 66.03 -8.06
CA ALA A 128 4.83 66.68 -9.05
C ALA A 128 4.46 68.07 -8.49
#